data_AF-A0A397S8D3-F1
#
_entry.id   AF-A0A397S8D3-F1
#
_cell.length_a   1.000
_cell.length_b   1.000
_cell.length_c   1.000
_cell.angle_alpha   90.00
_cell.angle_beta   90.00
_cell.angle_gamma   90.00
#
_symmetry.space_group_name_H-M   'P 1'
#
loop_
_entity.id
_entity.type
_entity.pdbx_description
1 polymer ?
#
loop_
_entity_poly.entity_id
_entity_poly.type
_entity_poly.pdbx_seq_one_letter_code
_entity_poly.pdbx_strand_id
1 'polypeptide(L)'
;MIELKKPSLECIELFKAYWKNAKFYVTLKKIRFHYLENLKSFYKLSYHQNILSIFGFTKEPNSEDYFLVTEYANGGNLRKYLKENYQKLSWHDKMKLAIDLTSGLQCIHSHYIAHLTLNPYNVFVHNNKILIGDSTFSRSVSVISIPENLPILPYIEPNFISNSAYPRDNKSDIYSLGFIMYEISSGKAPFASVRHNFELNKKLLSGVREKAIVGTPIEYIDLYEQCWDDDPMIRPSADDVLARLGRMNLSPVYEDTETDTIKINMKNVEKKKVNVNPKETEVISESSSRNRIDTVLLDFGGGGGGGLESGFSSGTDSGFGSGSRDRQNSRREKKERKCQILPCLPKCRVTFGVFLCWMCVILVIACVFLGFFVAKLGKKQ
;
A
#
# COMPACT_ATOMS: atom_id res chain seq x y z
N MET A 1 -9.27 -8.91 22.98
CA MET A 1 -10.73 -8.81 22.68
C MET A 1 -10.98 -7.50 21.95
N ILE A 2 -11.73 -7.55 20.84
CA ILE A 2 -11.97 -6.42 19.93
C ILE A 2 -13.48 -6.27 19.70
N GLU A 3 -14.05 -5.08 19.88
CA GLU A 3 -15.47 -4.80 19.62
C GLU A 3 -15.67 -4.12 18.25
N LEU A 4 -16.60 -4.61 17.41
CA LEU A 4 -16.84 -4.12 16.04
C LEU A 4 -17.99 -3.10 15.98
N LYS A 5 -17.81 -2.00 15.23
CA LYS A 5 -18.89 -1.11 14.78
C LYS A 5 -18.99 -1.13 13.25
N LYS A 6 -20.18 -1.40 12.69
CA LYS A 6 -20.41 -1.52 11.23
C LYS A 6 -20.34 -0.17 10.50
N PRO A 7 -19.73 -0.07 9.31
CA PRO A 7 -19.76 1.11 8.44
C PRO A 7 -20.82 1.01 7.33
N SER A 8 -21.10 2.17 6.72
CA SER A 8 -21.86 2.37 5.49
C SER A 8 -20.93 2.34 4.26
N LEU A 9 -21.20 1.42 3.32
CA LEU A 9 -20.81 1.33 1.90
C LEU A 9 -19.44 1.87 1.42
N GLU A 10 -18.55 0.95 1.03
CA GLU A 10 -17.87 0.82 -0.29
C GLU A 10 -16.70 -0.19 -0.17
N CYS A 11 -16.60 -1.15 -1.10
CA CYS A 11 -15.59 -2.20 -1.45
C CYS A 11 -14.48 -2.70 -0.48
N ILE A 12 -14.21 -2.06 0.65
CA ILE A 12 -13.24 -2.43 1.67
C ILE A 12 -13.93 -2.26 3.02
N GLU A 13 -14.30 -3.37 3.67
CA GLU A 13 -14.90 -3.29 5.00
C GLU A 13 -13.85 -2.86 6.03
N LEU A 14 -13.89 -1.58 6.41
CA LEU A 14 -13.03 -0.95 7.43
C LEU A 14 -13.81 -0.74 8.74
N PHE A 15 -13.42 -1.40 9.82
CA PHE A 15 -14.08 -1.27 11.11
C PHE A 15 -13.21 -0.53 12.11
N LYS A 16 -13.78 0.46 12.81
CA LYS A 16 -13.18 1.00 14.03
C LYS A 16 -13.41 0.03 15.18
N ALA A 17 -12.34 -0.29 15.90
CA ALA A 17 -12.36 -1.29 16.95
C ALA A 17 -11.56 -0.82 18.18
N TYR A 18 -11.98 -1.20 19.39
CA TYR A 18 -11.22 -0.91 20.62
C TYR A 18 -10.46 -2.15 21.07
N TRP A 19 -9.12 -2.04 21.17
CA TRP A 19 -8.28 -3.13 21.65
C TRP A 19 -8.21 -3.10 23.17
N LYS A 20 -9.03 -3.92 23.84
CA LYS A 20 -9.19 -3.90 25.31
C LYS A 20 -7.85 -3.98 26.08
N ASN A 21 -6.97 -4.91 25.71
CA ASN A 21 -5.69 -5.13 26.42
C ASN A 21 -4.71 -3.96 26.24
N ALA A 22 -4.67 -3.37 25.05
CA ALA A 22 -3.73 -2.31 24.73
C ALA A 22 -4.30 -0.90 25.03
N LYS A 23 -5.60 -0.82 25.33
CA LYS A 23 -6.34 0.40 25.70
C LYS A 23 -6.32 1.52 24.65
N PHE A 24 -6.37 1.17 23.36
CA PHE A 24 -6.48 2.14 22.27
C PHE A 24 -7.35 1.63 21.11
N TYR A 25 -7.74 2.55 20.22
CA TYR A 25 -8.51 2.24 19.01
C TYR A 25 -7.61 1.77 17.87
N VAL A 26 -8.09 0.78 17.12
CA VAL A 26 -7.48 0.24 15.90
C VAL A 26 -8.46 0.28 14.75
N THR A 27 -7.93 0.18 13.55
CA THR A 27 -8.72 -0.09 12.34
C THR A 27 -8.56 -1.57 11.99
N LEU A 28 -9.67 -2.22 11.67
CA LEU A 28 -9.70 -3.56 11.10
C LEU A 28 -10.08 -3.46 9.64
N LYS A 29 -9.21 -3.91 8.76
CA LYS A 29 -9.45 -3.96 7.33
C LYS A 29 -9.59 -5.40 6.87
N LYS A 30 -10.73 -5.75 6.29
CA LYS A 30 -10.92 -7.08 5.71
C LYS A 30 -9.95 -7.32 4.56
N ILE A 31 -9.23 -8.44 4.59
CA ILE A 31 -8.23 -8.84 3.59
C ILE A 31 -8.39 -10.33 3.24
N ARG A 32 -8.03 -10.68 2.00
CA ARG A 32 -7.91 -12.08 1.58
C ARG A 32 -6.52 -12.64 1.91
N PHE A 33 -6.44 -13.95 2.11
CA PHE A 33 -5.22 -14.64 2.55
C PHE A 33 -4.00 -14.42 1.64
N HIS A 34 -4.20 -14.40 0.31
CA HIS A 34 -3.08 -14.27 -0.64
C HIS A 34 -2.39 -12.90 -0.63
N TYR A 35 -2.96 -11.89 0.05
CA TYR A 35 -2.31 -10.58 0.22
C TYR A 35 -1.30 -10.53 1.37
N LEU A 36 -1.20 -11.59 2.19
CA LEU A 36 -0.33 -11.62 3.37
C LEU A 36 1.16 -11.57 3.04
N GLU A 37 1.58 -12.07 1.87
CA GLU A 37 2.99 -12.04 1.48
C GLU A 37 3.49 -10.62 1.19
N ASN A 38 2.70 -9.84 0.44
CA ASN A 38 3.01 -8.44 0.13
C ASN A 38 3.04 -7.55 1.38
N LEU A 39 2.25 -7.91 2.40
CA LEU A 39 2.20 -7.22 3.68
C LEU A 39 3.49 -7.32 4.49
N LYS A 40 4.27 -8.40 4.35
CA LYS A 40 5.50 -8.59 5.13
C LYS A 40 6.54 -7.51 4.86
N SER A 41 6.72 -7.12 3.60
CA SER A 41 7.67 -6.08 3.22
C SER A 41 7.22 -4.71 3.71
N PHE A 42 5.93 -4.39 3.56
CA PHE A 42 5.39 -3.11 4.04
C PHE A 42 5.35 -3.02 5.57
N TYR A 43 5.08 -4.12 6.27
CA TYR A 43 5.14 -4.20 7.74
C TYR A 43 6.50 -3.80 8.30
N LYS A 44 7.59 -4.16 7.61
CA LYS A 44 8.95 -3.75 8.01
C LYS A 44 9.15 -2.23 7.99
N LEU A 45 8.30 -1.48 7.30
CA LEU A 45 8.36 -0.02 7.22
C LEU A 45 7.53 0.68 8.31
N SER A 46 6.76 -0.06 9.11
CA SER A 46 5.88 0.51 10.15
C SER A 46 6.61 1.23 11.29
N TYR A 47 7.94 1.22 11.32
CA TYR A 47 8.72 2.08 12.24
C TYR A 47 8.71 3.55 11.78
N HIS A 48 8.47 3.81 10.51
CA HIS A 48 8.56 5.16 9.96
C HIS A 48 7.31 5.97 10.30
N GLN A 49 7.55 7.19 10.75
CA GLN A 49 6.54 8.04 11.37
C GLN A 49 5.40 8.50 10.43
N ASN A 50 5.61 8.39 9.11
CA ASN A 50 4.65 8.71 8.05
C ASN A 50 4.14 7.45 7.31
N ILE A 51 4.34 6.27 7.89
CA ILE A 51 3.79 4.99 7.40
C ILE A 51 2.76 4.50 8.41
N LEU A 52 1.60 4.04 7.93
CA LEU A 52 0.55 3.52 8.78
C LEU A 52 1.04 2.27 9.51
N SER A 53 1.02 2.31 10.85
CA SER A 53 1.48 1.18 11.65
C SER A 53 0.58 -0.03 11.46
N ILE A 54 1.17 -1.18 11.13
CA ILE A 54 0.49 -2.47 11.10
C ILE A 54 0.81 -3.19 12.42
N PHE A 55 -0.23 -3.58 13.16
CA PHE A 55 -0.05 -4.31 14.42
C PHE A 55 -0.09 -5.83 14.24
N GLY A 56 -0.71 -6.31 13.17
CA GLY A 56 -0.79 -7.74 12.85
C GLY A 56 -2.05 -8.07 12.07
N PHE A 57 -2.48 -9.32 12.15
CA PHE A 57 -3.71 -9.79 11.54
C PHE A 57 -4.55 -10.55 12.57
N THR A 58 -5.85 -10.66 12.31
CA THR A 58 -6.76 -11.49 13.09
C THR A 58 -7.70 -12.20 12.14
N LYS A 59 -8.11 -13.42 12.49
CA LYS A 59 -9.12 -14.14 11.70
C LYS A 59 -10.52 -13.78 12.21
N GLU A 60 -11.50 -13.69 11.32
CA GLU A 60 -12.90 -13.60 11.72
C GLU A 60 -13.36 -14.96 12.27
N PRO A 61 -14.00 -15.01 13.46
CA PRO A 61 -14.60 -16.24 13.95
C PRO A 61 -15.67 -16.75 12.98
N ASN A 62 -15.59 -18.03 12.62
CA ASN A 62 -16.54 -18.71 11.71
C ASN A 62 -16.53 -18.19 10.25
N SER A 63 -15.46 -17.50 9.84
CA SER A 63 -15.21 -17.17 8.43
C SER A 63 -13.76 -17.49 8.06
N GLU A 64 -13.49 -17.68 6.77
CA GLU A 64 -12.13 -17.75 6.22
C GLU A 64 -11.50 -16.36 6.03
N ASP A 65 -12.24 -15.30 6.37
CA ASP A 65 -11.80 -13.94 6.25
C ASP A 65 -10.75 -13.55 7.31
N TYR A 66 -9.77 -12.77 6.86
CA TYR A 66 -8.75 -12.18 7.71
C TYR A 66 -9.00 -10.67 7.80
N PHE A 67 -8.61 -10.09 8.93
CA PHE A 67 -8.54 -8.67 9.14
C PHE A 67 -7.10 -8.25 9.39
N LEU A 68 -6.63 -7.26 8.64
CA LEU A 68 -5.44 -6.50 8.98
C LEU A 68 -5.78 -5.55 10.13
N VAL A 69 -4.96 -5.58 11.19
CA VAL A 69 -5.09 -4.68 12.34
C VAL A 69 -4.07 -3.57 12.19
N THR A 70 -4.52 -2.33 12.04
CA THR A 70 -3.64 -1.16 11.86
C THR A 70 -3.94 -0.08 12.90
N GLU A 71 -3.04 0.88 12.96
CA GLU A 71 -3.27 2.16 13.61
C GLU A 71 -4.59 2.80 13.16
N TYR A 72 -5.26 3.45 14.12
CA TYR A 72 -6.46 4.23 13.86
C TYR A 72 -6.11 5.69 13.55
N ALA A 73 -6.27 6.09 12.30
CA ALA A 73 -6.12 7.47 11.87
C ALA A 73 -7.41 8.27 12.16
N ASN A 74 -7.36 9.18 13.13
CA ASN A 74 -8.54 9.90 13.59
C ASN A 74 -9.09 10.93 12.58
N GLY A 75 -8.25 11.41 11.66
CA GLY A 75 -8.64 12.27 10.53
C GLY A 75 -9.20 11.51 9.33
N GLY A 76 -9.21 10.17 9.37
CA GLY A 76 -9.65 9.34 8.24
C GLY A 76 -8.66 9.36 7.07
N ASN A 77 -9.16 9.12 5.86
CA ASN A 77 -8.35 9.24 4.64
C ASN A 77 -8.22 10.72 4.19
N LEU A 78 -7.20 11.01 3.39
CA LEU A 78 -6.85 12.36 2.96
C LEU A 78 -7.99 13.05 2.21
N ARG A 79 -8.67 12.33 1.32
CA ARG A 79 -9.83 12.87 0.56
C ARG A 79 -10.91 13.42 1.50
N LYS A 80 -11.27 12.63 2.52
CA LYS A 80 -12.25 13.04 3.54
C LYS A 80 -11.71 14.18 4.39
N TYR A 81 -10.45 14.08 4.83
CA TYR A 81 -9.83 15.09 5.67
C TYR A 81 -9.82 16.47 5.00
N LEU A 82 -9.43 16.55 3.72
CA LEU A 82 -9.42 17.80 2.96
C LEU A 82 -10.84 18.34 2.79
N LYS A 83 -11.82 17.49 2.45
CA LYS A 83 -13.23 17.93 2.35
C LYS A 83 -13.73 18.61 3.63
N GLU A 84 -13.33 18.13 4.81
CA GLU A 84 -13.81 18.63 6.09
C GLU A 84 -13.00 19.80 6.65
N ASN A 85 -11.70 19.90 6.31
CA ASN A 85 -10.76 20.81 6.98
C ASN A 85 -10.07 21.81 6.06
N TYR A 86 -10.20 21.71 4.73
CA TYR A 86 -9.41 22.50 3.77
C TYR A 86 -9.46 24.02 4.03
N GLN A 87 -10.64 24.57 4.34
CA GLN A 87 -10.81 26.01 4.61
C GLN A 87 -10.06 26.50 5.85
N LYS A 88 -9.63 25.59 6.73
CA LYS A 88 -8.86 25.89 7.94
C LYS A 88 -7.36 25.71 7.75
N LEU A 89 -6.93 25.09 6.65
CA LEU A 89 -5.53 24.79 6.40
C LEU A 89 -4.82 26.02 5.83
N SER A 90 -3.80 26.49 6.56
CA SER A 90 -2.87 27.46 6.02
C SER A 90 -1.95 26.81 4.98
N TRP A 91 -1.21 27.62 4.23
CA TRP A 91 -0.19 27.09 3.31
C TRP A 91 0.94 26.34 4.03
N HIS A 92 1.25 26.69 5.27
CA HIS A 92 2.21 25.95 6.09
C HIS A 92 1.67 24.56 6.44
N ASP A 93 0.37 24.44 6.75
CA ASP A 93 -0.25 23.13 7.01
C ASP A 93 -0.26 22.26 5.76
N LYS A 94 -0.63 22.84 4.60
CA LYS A 94 -0.60 22.14 3.30
C LYS A 94 0.81 21.66 2.95
N MET A 95 1.82 22.51 3.16
CA MET A 95 3.22 22.15 2.95
C MET A 95 3.65 21.01 3.86
N LYS A 96 3.27 21.06 5.14
CA LYS A 96 3.54 19.98 6.10
C LYS A 96 2.92 18.65 5.67
N LEU A 97 1.67 18.65 5.19
CA LEU A 97 1.04 17.43 4.66
C LEU A 97 1.81 16.88 3.45
N ALA A 98 2.28 17.74 2.54
CA ALA A 98 3.07 17.33 1.38
C ALA A 98 4.44 16.76 1.78
N ILE A 99 5.10 17.37 2.77
CA ILE A 99 6.37 16.90 3.35
C ILE A 99 6.18 15.53 4.01
N ASP A 100 5.16 15.38 4.85
CA ASP A 100 4.85 14.12 5.53
C ASP A 100 4.56 12.99 4.51
N LEU A 101 3.77 13.29 3.47
CA LEU A 101 3.49 12.36 2.38
C LEU A 101 4.77 11.95 1.65
N THR A 102 5.60 12.92 1.26
CA THR A 102 6.83 12.65 0.50
C THR A 102 7.86 11.90 1.33
N SER A 103 7.98 12.24 2.62
CA SER A 103 8.82 11.54 3.61
C SER A 103 8.44 10.06 3.75
N GLY A 104 7.13 9.77 3.85
CA GLY A 104 6.64 8.39 3.82
C GLY A 104 7.01 7.67 2.53
N LEU A 105 6.83 8.32 1.37
CA LEU A 105 7.14 7.71 0.07
C LEU A 105 8.64 7.46 -0.13
N GLN A 106 9.49 8.39 0.29
CA GLN A 106 10.94 8.25 0.30
C GLN A 106 11.38 7.03 1.13
N CYS A 107 10.78 6.81 2.31
CA CYS A 107 11.04 5.63 3.11
C CYS A 107 10.68 4.34 2.35
N ILE A 108 9.53 4.31 1.66
CA ILE A 108 9.11 3.16 0.84
C ILE A 108 10.11 2.91 -0.30
N HIS A 109 10.46 3.96 -1.05
CA HIS A 109 11.36 3.87 -2.21
C HIS A 109 12.79 3.48 -1.83
N SER A 110 13.31 3.95 -0.69
CA SER A 110 14.65 3.58 -0.20
C SER A 110 14.78 2.10 0.19
N HIS A 111 13.66 1.41 0.38
CA HIS A 111 13.60 -0.04 0.60
C HIS A 111 13.32 -0.83 -0.69
N TYR A 112 13.46 -0.20 -1.86
CA TYR A 112 13.22 -0.83 -3.18
C TYR A 112 11.78 -1.34 -3.35
N ILE A 113 10.83 -0.68 -2.70
CA ILE A 113 9.40 -1.00 -2.81
C ILE A 113 8.75 0.13 -3.60
N ALA A 114 7.94 -0.23 -4.59
CA ALA A 114 6.99 0.69 -5.22
C ALA A 114 5.61 0.50 -4.56
N HIS A 115 4.93 1.59 -4.21
CA HIS A 115 3.62 1.55 -3.58
C HIS A 115 2.52 1.10 -4.56
N LEU A 116 2.53 1.62 -5.79
CA LEU A 116 1.70 1.33 -6.98
C LEU A 116 0.18 1.54 -6.84
N THR A 117 -0.29 1.84 -5.64
CA THR A 117 -1.69 2.16 -5.32
C THR A 117 -1.81 3.46 -4.54
N LEU A 118 -0.84 4.36 -4.67
CA LEU A 118 -0.82 5.62 -3.94
C LEU A 118 -1.96 6.51 -4.43
N ASN A 119 -2.89 6.84 -3.55
CA ASN A 119 -4.04 7.71 -3.86
C ASN A 119 -4.63 8.25 -2.54
N PRO A 120 -5.50 9.27 -2.57
CA PRO A 120 -6.07 9.90 -1.38
C PRO A 120 -6.88 8.99 -0.45
N TYR A 121 -7.32 7.82 -0.91
CA TYR A 121 -8.03 6.83 -0.09
C TYR A 121 -7.08 5.90 0.69
N ASN A 122 -5.84 5.79 0.23
CA ASN A 122 -4.76 5.01 0.85
C ASN A 122 -3.79 5.89 1.67
N VAL A 123 -3.99 7.20 1.65
CA VAL A 123 -3.29 8.16 2.50
C VAL A 123 -4.21 8.55 3.65
N PHE A 124 -3.72 8.45 4.88
CA PHE A 124 -4.49 8.71 6.10
C PHE A 124 -3.94 9.91 6.87
N VAL A 125 -4.79 10.55 7.67
CA VAL A 125 -4.40 11.67 8.53
C VAL A 125 -4.63 11.31 9.99
N HIS A 126 -3.58 11.39 10.81
CA HIS A 126 -3.64 11.24 12.25
C HIS A 126 -3.05 12.48 12.92
N ASN A 127 -3.84 13.24 13.69
CA ASN A 127 -3.41 14.48 14.35
C ASN A 127 -2.67 15.45 13.41
N ASN A 128 -3.26 15.74 12.24
CA ASN A 128 -2.68 16.60 11.19
C ASN A 128 -1.33 16.12 10.64
N LYS A 129 -1.06 14.81 10.71
CA LYS A 129 0.10 14.16 10.12
C LYS A 129 -0.32 13.11 9.10
N ILE A 130 0.37 13.04 7.98
CA ILE A 130 0.11 12.01 6.96
C ILE A 130 0.73 10.67 7.36
N LEU A 131 -0.04 9.60 7.15
CA LEU A 131 0.37 8.20 7.20
C LEU A 131 0.03 7.53 5.87
N ILE A 132 1.02 7.03 5.13
CA ILE A 132 0.79 6.20 3.94
C ILE A 132 0.41 4.79 4.38
N GLY A 133 -0.72 4.28 3.89
CA GLY A 133 -1.12 2.90 4.07
C GLY A 133 -1.33 2.17 2.76
N ASP A 134 -1.56 0.87 2.87
CA ASP A 134 -2.11 0.02 1.81
C ASP A 134 -1.34 -0.10 0.48
N SER A 135 -0.15 -0.69 0.55
CA SER A 135 0.51 -1.30 -0.64
C SER A 135 -0.02 -2.72 -0.95
N THR A 136 -1.02 -3.22 -0.19
CA THR A 136 -1.39 -4.66 -0.19
C THR A 136 -1.92 -5.17 -1.53
N PHE A 137 -2.41 -4.26 -2.38
CA PHE A 137 -2.98 -4.56 -3.69
C PHE A 137 -2.03 -4.28 -4.86
N SER A 138 -0.83 -3.73 -4.63
CA SER A 138 0.10 -3.25 -5.67
C SER A 138 0.36 -4.24 -6.80
N ARG A 139 0.48 -5.53 -6.48
CA ARG A 139 0.76 -6.62 -7.44
C ARG A 139 -0.48 -7.31 -8.02
N SER A 140 -1.68 -7.06 -7.49
CA SER A 140 -2.91 -7.77 -7.88
C SER A 140 -3.98 -6.88 -8.52
N VAL A 141 -3.79 -5.56 -8.54
CA VAL A 141 -4.68 -4.65 -9.29
C VAL A 141 -4.40 -4.83 -10.78
N SER A 142 -5.25 -5.60 -11.44
CA SER A 142 -5.36 -5.56 -12.89
C SER A 142 -6.17 -4.32 -13.29
N VAL A 143 -5.90 -3.74 -14.46
CA VAL A 143 -6.71 -2.62 -14.99
C VAL A 143 -8.20 -3.00 -15.05
N ILE A 144 -8.48 -4.27 -15.35
CA ILE A 144 -9.83 -4.88 -15.42
C ILE A 144 -10.56 -4.83 -14.06
N SER A 145 -9.81 -4.80 -12.95
CA SER A 145 -10.37 -4.76 -11.59
C SER A 145 -10.65 -3.35 -11.06
N ILE A 146 -10.28 -2.30 -11.80
CA ILE A 146 -10.59 -0.92 -11.41
C ILE A 146 -12.07 -0.66 -11.78
N PRO A 147 -12.97 -0.48 -10.80
CA PRO A 147 -14.36 -0.23 -11.09
C PRO A 147 -14.51 1.05 -11.92
N GLU A 148 -15.34 1.01 -12.96
CA GLU A 148 -15.71 2.23 -13.67
C GLU A 148 -16.28 3.25 -12.68
N ASN A 149 -15.86 4.51 -12.81
CA ASN A 149 -16.20 5.63 -11.93
C ASN A 149 -15.54 5.65 -10.55
N LEU A 150 -14.62 4.74 -10.22
CA LEU A 150 -13.80 4.94 -9.02
C LEU A 150 -12.87 6.15 -9.27
N PRO A 151 -12.92 7.21 -8.43
CA PRO A 151 -12.25 8.48 -8.70
C PRO A 151 -10.75 8.44 -8.36
N ILE A 152 -10.08 7.35 -8.75
CA ILE A 152 -8.65 7.12 -8.59
C ILE A 152 -7.89 7.11 -9.93
N LEU A 153 -8.60 7.16 -11.05
CA LEU A 153 -8.01 7.07 -12.39
C LEU A 153 -6.90 8.13 -12.64
N PRO A 154 -7.04 9.40 -12.20
CA PRO A 154 -6.00 10.41 -12.39
C PRO A 154 -4.69 10.10 -11.66
N TYR A 155 -4.71 9.29 -10.60
CA TYR A 155 -3.51 8.98 -9.81
C TYR A 155 -2.74 7.79 -10.37
N ILE A 156 -3.29 7.06 -11.33
CA ILE A 156 -2.66 5.87 -11.90
C ILE A 156 -1.92 6.28 -13.16
N GLU A 157 -0.70 5.75 -13.32
CA GLU A 157 0.10 5.89 -14.53
C GLU A 157 -0.75 5.64 -15.80
N PRO A 158 -0.95 6.65 -16.67
CA PRO A 158 -1.89 6.56 -17.78
C PRO A 158 -1.47 5.49 -18.81
N ASN A 159 -0.16 5.28 -18.99
CA ASN A 159 0.37 4.22 -19.84
C ASN A 159 -0.03 2.82 -19.34
N PHE A 160 -0.09 2.61 -18.02
CA PHE A 160 -0.53 1.35 -17.43
C PHE A 160 -2.04 1.11 -17.63
N ILE A 161 -2.85 2.17 -17.55
CA ILE A 161 -4.29 2.04 -17.84
C ILE A 161 -4.51 1.65 -19.30
N SER A 162 -3.71 2.20 -20.23
CA SER A 162 -3.80 1.88 -21.66
C SER A 162 -3.26 0.49 -22.01
N ASN A 163 -2.18 0.08 -21.34
CA ASN A 163 -1.51 -1.18 -21.53
C ASN A 163 -1.16 -1.77 -20.16
N SER A 164 -1.91 -2.78 -19.73
CA SER A 164 -1.70 -3.43 -18.43
C SER A 164 -0.35 -4.14 -18.30
N ALA A 165 0.37 -4.36 -19.41
CA ALA A 165 1.73 -4.89 -19.42
C ALA A 165 2.80 -3.80 -19.25
N TYR A 166 2.43 -2.51 -19.26
CA TYR A 166 3.35 -1.42 -19.02
C TYR A 166 3.99 -1.57 -17.62
N PRO A 167 5.33 -1.56 -17.53
CA PRO A 167 6.01 -1.72 -16.25
C PRO A 167 5.73 -0.51 -15.35
N ARG A 168 5.32 -0.77 -14.11
CA ARG A 168 5.19 0.26 -13.09
C ARG A 168 6.28 0.11 -12.04
N ASP A 169 6.79 1.25 -11.59
CA ASP A 169 7.90 1.36 -10.66
C ASP A 169 7.72 2.59 -9.74
N ASN A 170 8.80 3.02 -9.09
CA ASN A 170 8.79 4.21 -8.23
C ASN A 170 8.35 5.48 -8.98
N LYS A 171 8.59 5.61 -10.30
CA LYS A 171 8.14 6.77 -11.09
C LYS A 171 6.63 6.80 -11.28
N SER A 172 5.96 5.65 -11.25
CA SER A 172 4.50 5.58 -11.19
C SER A 172 3.96 6.16 -9.87
N ASP A 173 4.65 5.94 -8.75
CA ASP A 173 4.26 6.55 -7.48
C ASP A 173 4.48 8.06 -7.45
N ILE A 174 5.55 8.55 -8.08
CA ILE A 174 5.81 9.99 -8.20
C ILE A 174 4.72 10.68 -9.04
N TYR A 175 4.22 10.02 -10.08
CA TYR A 175 3.04 10.49 -10.81
C TYR A 175 1.82 10.62 -9.90
N SER A 176 1.53 9.59 -9.09
CA SER A 176 0.45 9.65 -8.10
C SER A 176 0.66 10.76 -7.07
N LEU A 177 1.90 10.97 -6.62
CA LEU A 177 2.28 12.02 -5.67
C LEU A 177 1.95 13.40 -6.23
N GLY A 178 2.23 13.67 -7.51
CA GLY A 178 1.89 14.93 -8.18
C GLY A 178 0.40 15.27 -8.07
N PHE A 179 -0.47 14.32 -8.41
CA PHE A 179 -1.92 14.52 -8.28
C PHE A 179 -2.40 14.68 -6.83
N ILE A 180 -1.76 14.02 -5.85
CA ILE A 180 -2.10 14.21 -4.44
C ILE A 180 -1.64 15.59 -3.95
N MET A 181 -0.47 16.06 -4.37
CA MET A 181 0.00 17.43 -4.09
C MET A 181 -0.95 18.48 -4.67
N TYR A 182 -1.43 18.29 -5.90
CA TYR A 182 -2.49 19.12 -6.47
C TYR A 182 -3.78 19.09 -5.64
N GLU A 183 -4.19 17.93 -5.12
CA GLU A 183 -5.38 17.86 -4.28
C GLU A 183 -5.16 18.56 -2.92
N ILE A 184 -3.97 18.48 -2.34
CA ILE A 184 -3.61 19.20 -1.11
C ILE A 184 -3.63 20.72 -1.35
N SER A 185 -3.12 21.19 -2.49
CA SER A 185 -3.09 22.62 -2.82
C SER A 185 -4.49 23.19 -3.04
N SER A 186 -5.32 22.46 -3.80
CA SER A 186 -6.63 22.91 -4.28
C SER A 186 -7.81 22.56 -3.38
N GLY A 187 -7.68 21.51 -2.57
CA GLY A 187 -8.78 20.89 -1.82
C GLY A 187 -9.79 20.16 -2.70
N LYS A 188 -9.50 20.00 -4.00
CA LYS A 188 -10.40 19.45 -5.00
C LYS A 188 -9.84 18.16 -5.57
N ALA A 189 -10.72 17.18 -5.73
CA ALA A 189 -10.38 15.99 -6.48
C ALA A 189 -10.07 16.36 -7.96
N PRO A 190 -9.01 15.81 -8.56
CA PRO A 190 -8.68 16.04 -9.95
C PRO A 190 -9.80 15.49 -10.83
N PHE A 191 -10.17 16.28 -11.83
CA PHE A 191 -11.23 16.02 -12.79
C PHE A 191 -12.58 15.71 -12.11
N ALA A 192 -12.90 16.40 -11.01
CA ALA A 192 -14.14 16.18 -10.24
C ALA A 192 -15.43 16.36 -11.07
N SER A 193 -15.40 17.18 -12.12
CA SER A 193 -16.52 17.45 -13.02
C SER A 193 -16.60 16.52 -14.23
N VAL A 194 -15.65 15.59 -14.38
CA VAL A 194 -15.55 14.67 -15.52
C VAL A 194 -15.80 13.25 -15.04
N ARG A 195 -16.45 12.43 -15.87
CA ARG A 195 -16.60 11.00 -15.56
C ARG A 195 -15.26 10.29 -15.65
N HIS A 196 -14.92 9.49 -14.64
CA HIS A 196 -13.66 8.73 -14.56
C HIS A 196 -13.82 7.43 -15.36
N ASN A 197 -13.59 7.52 -16.66
CA ASN A 197 -13.73 6.44 -17.63
C ASN A 197 -12.59 6.45 -18.67
N PHE A 198 -12.70 5.60 -19.68
CA PHE A 198 -11.73 5.49 -20.77
C PHE A 198 -11.46 6.82 -21.50
N GLU A 199 -12.45 7.69 -21.62
CA GLU A 199 -12.27 9.01 -22.27
C GLU A 199 -11.41 9.95 -21.42
N LEU A 200 -11.52 9.91 -20.09
CA LEU A 200 -10.58 10.62 -19.23
C LEU A 200 -9.16 10.07 -19.40
N ASN A 201 -9.00 8.74 -19.48
CA ASN A 201 -7.68 8.15 -19.69
C ASN A 201 -7.03 8.60 -21.01
N LYS A 202 -7.79 8.67 -22.11
CA LYS A 202 -7.29 9.23 -23.38
C LYS A 202 -6.80 10.67 -23.25
N LYS A 203 -7.53 11.50 -22.49
CA LYS A 203 -7.12 12.89 -22.24
C LYS A 203 -5.83 12.96 -21.41
N LEU A 204 -5.69 12.11 -20.39
CA LEU A 204 -4.46 12.03 -19.60
C LEU A 204 -3.25 11.61 -20.45
N LEU A 205 -3.42 10.62 -21.34
CA LEU A 205 -2.41 10.19 -22.30
C LEU A 205 -2.03 11.29 -23.32
N SER A 206 -2.96 12.18 -23.65
CA SER A 206 -2.69 13.33 -24.52
C SER A 206 -2.13 14.54 -23.77
N GLY A 207 -1.66 14.36 -22.52
CA GLY A 207 -1.06 15.43 -21.72
C GLY A 207 -2.04 16.38 -21.04
N VAL A 208 -3.35 16.10 -21.03
CA VAL A 208 -4.31 16.97 -20.31
C VAL A 208 -4.05 16.86 -18.81
N ARG A 209 -3.91 18.02 -18.15
CA ARG A 209 -3.71 18.16 -16.71
C ARG A 209 -4.66 19.21 -16.12
N GLU A 210 -4.73 19.25 -14.80
CA GLU A 210 -5.48 20.27 -14.08
C GLU A 210 -4.79 21.63 -14.20
N LYS A 211 -5.57 22.71 -14.10
CA LYS A 211 -5.02 24.06 -14.06
C LYS A 211 -4.58 24.41 -12.64
N ALA A 212 -3.50 25.19 -12.53
CA ALA A 212 -3.09 25.76 -11.26
C ALA A 212 -4.22 26.60 -10.62
N ILE A 213 -4.25 26.59 -9.28
CA ILE A 213 -5.24 27.34 -8.50
C ILE A 213 -4.62 28.62 -7.96
N VAL A 214 -5.33 29.74 -8.10
CA VAL A 214 -4.93 31.05 -7.56
C VAL A 214 -4.54 30.95 -6.09
N GLY A 215 -3.45 31.61 -5.74
CA GLY A 215 -2.88 31.61 -4.39
C GLY A 215 -2.01 30.40 -4.08
N THR A 216 -1.73 29.51 -5.05
CA THR A 216 -0.76 28.41 -4.90
C THR A 216 0.66 28.91 -5.12
N PRO A 217 1.64 28.63 -4.23
CA PRO A 217 3.05 28.97 -4.46
C PRO A 217 3.55 28.44 -5.80
N ILE A 218 4.24 29.28 -6.57
CA ILE A 218 4.67 28.93 -7.93
C ILE A 218 5.63 27.73 -7.91
N GLU A 219 6.57 27.70 -6.97
CA GLU A 219 7.50 26.57 -6.83
C GLU A 219 6.79 25.24 -6.50
N TYR A 220 5.64 25.30 -5.80
CA TYR A 220 4.83 24.12 -5.49
C TYR A 220 4.13 23.60 -6.74
N ILE A 221 3.66 24.50 -7.61
CA ILE A 221 3.09 24.18 -8.94
C ILE A 221 4.13 23.48 -9.79
N ASP A 222 5.28 24.13 -9.99
CA ASP A 222 6.37 23.58 -10.80
C ASP A 222 6.79 22.18 -10.31
N LEU A 223 6.75 21.95 -8.99
CA LEU A 223 7.11 20.67 -8.41
C LEU A 223 6.05 19.57 -8.67
N TYR A 224 4.77 19.81 -8.36
CA TYR A 224 3.76 18.77 -8.62
C TYR A 224 3.56 18.54 -10.12
N GLU A 225 3.80 19.57 -10.95
CA GLU A 225 3.73 19.44 -12.40
C GLU A 225 4.86 18.58 -12.95
N GLN A 226 6.07 18.72 -12.42
CA GLN A 226 7.16 17.82 -12.79
C GLN A 226 6.92 16.39 -12.31
N CYS A 227 6.23 16.20 -11.17
CA CYS A 227 5.89 14.87 -10.66
C CYS A 227 4.95 14.09 -11.59
N TRP A 228 4.00 14.76 -12.26
CA TRP A 228 3.03 14.12 -13.16
C TRP A 228 3.37 14.24 -14.65
N ASP A 229 4.64 14.51 -14.97
CA ASP A 229 5.14 14.62 -16.35
C ASP A 229 4.82 13.35 -17.15
N ASP A 230 4.53 13.51 -18.44
CA ASP A 230 4.22 12.38 -19.33
C ASP A 230 5.42 11.43 -19.47
N ASP A 231 6.65 11.96 -19.44
CA ASP A 231 7.88 11.17 -19.45
C ASP A 231 8.29 10.78 -18.01
N PRO A 232 8.24 9.49 -17.64
CA PRO A 232 8.66 9.02 -16.32
C PRO A 232 10.11 9.37 -15.96
N MET A 233 10.98 9.59 -16.95
CA MET A 233 12.38 9.93 -16.73
C MET A 233 12.57 11.37 -16.26
N ILE A 234 11.63 12.26 -16.59
CA ILE A 234 11.65 13.68 -16.17
C ILE A 234 11.18 13.84 -14.72
N ARG A 235 10.36 12.90 -14.25
CA ARG A 235 9.81 12.93 -12.89
C ARG A 235 10.95 12.83 -11.86
N PRO A 236 10.96 13.66 -10.81
CA PRO A 236 11.99 13.63 -9.77
C PRO A 236 11.97 12.32 -8.96
N SER A 237 12.99 12.06 -8.14
CA SER A 237 12.91 11.04 -7.08
C SER A 237 12.14 11.57 -5.86
N ALA A 238 11.68 10.69 -4.98
CA ALA A 238 11.07 11.12 -3.71
C ALA A 238 12.03 11.94 -2.85
N ASP A 239 13.33 11.63 -2.88
CA ASP A 239 14.40 12.41 -2.24
C ASP A 239 14.45 13.85 -2.77
N ASP A 240 14.44 14.01 -4.10
CA ASP A 240 14.47 15.33 -4.76
C ASP A 240 13.23 16.16 -4.42
N VAL A 241 12.04 15.52 -4.44
CA VAL A 241 10.78 16.18 -4.08
C VAL A 241 10.84 16.65 -2.63
N LEU A 242 11.29 15.80 -1.70
CA LEU A 242 11.38 16.16 -0.28
C LEU A 242 12.38 17.29 -0.04
N ALA A 243 13.54 17.24 -0.69
CA ALA A 243 14.57 18.26 -0.59
C ALA A 243 14.12 19.61 -1.17
N ARG A 244 13.26 19.61 -2.21
CA ARG A 244 12.64 20.83 -2.76
C ARG A 244 11.56 21.37 -1.84
N LEU A 245 10.67 20.53 -1.32
CA LEU A 245 9.64 20.95 -0.35
C LEU A 245 10.25 21.57 0.90
N GLY A 246 11.32 20.98 1.44
CA GLY A 246 11.97 21.47 2.66
C GLY A 246 12.68 22.84 2.53
N ARG A 247 12.93 23.30 1.29
CA ARG A 247 13.58 24.58 1.00
C ARG A 247 12.67 25.57 0.26
N MET A 248 11.42 25.18 0.03
CA MET A 248 10.49 25.92 -0.82
C MET A 248 10.08 27.25 -0.19
N ASN A 249 10.10 28.31 -0.99
CA ASN A 249 9.48 29.57 -0.62
C ASN A 249 7.98 29.53 -0.95
N LEU A 250 7.13 29.95 0.01
CA LEU A 250 5.68 30.05 -0.20
C LEU A 250 5.27 31.29 -1.02
N SER A 251 6.23 32.13 -1.39
CA SER A 251 6.06 33.30 -2.24
C SER A 251 7.07 33.27 -3.41
N PRO A 252 6.72 33.76 -4.61
CA PRO A 252 5.41 34.29 -5.00
C PRO A 252 4.34 33.20 -5.17
N VAL A 253 3.07 33.63 -5.16
CA VAL A 253 1.93 32.76 -5.45
C VAL A 253 1.43 33.00 -6.87
N TYR A 254 0.79 31.99 -7.45
CA TYR A 254 0.13 32.09 -8.74
C TYR A 254 -1.08 33.03 -8.65
N GLU A 255 -1.06 34.05 -9.51
CA GLU A 255 -2.16 34.98 -9.71
C GLU A 255 -2.68 34.77 -11.13
N ASP A 256 -3.99 34.56 -11.28
CA ASP A 256 -4.63 34.41 -12.59
C ASP A 256 -4.77 35.80 -13.23
N THR A 257 -3.65 36.32 -13.73
CA THR A 257 -3.68 37.47 -14.63
C THR A 257 -3.90 36.92 -16.03
N GLU A 258 -4.82 37.50 -16.80
CA GLU A 258 -5.16 37.10 -18.18
C GLU A 258 -3.97 37.20 -19.19
N THR A 259 -2.72 37.29 -18.72
CA THR A 259 -1.50 37.57 -19.49
C THR A 259 -0.56 36.37 -19.72
N ASP A 260 -0.90 35.17 -19.24
CA ASP A 260 -0.01 33.98 -19.35
C ASP A 260 0.11 33.39 -20.77
N THR A 261 -0.61 33.92 -21.76
CA THR A 261 -0.39 33.58 -23.17
C THR A 261 1.02 33.94 -23.68
N ILE A 262 1.76 34.82 -22.99
CA ILE A 262 3.06 35.32 -23.47
C ILE A 262 4.27 34.58 -22.86
N LYS A 263 4.16 34.00 -21.65
CA LYS A 263 5.32 33.38 -20.98
C LYS A 263 5.57 31.90 -21.34
N ILE A 264 4.55 31.17 -21.80
CA ILE A 264 4.69 29.76 -22.19
C ILE A 264 5.53 29.60 -23.47
N ASN A 265 5.60 30.64 -24.31
CA ASN A 265 6.36 30.60 -25.57
C ASN A 265 7.89 30.69 -25.43
N MET A 266 8.46 30.98 -24.24
CA MET A 266 9.92 31.02 -24.08
C MET A 266 10.55 29.64 -23.77
N LYS A 267 9.82 28.70 -23.16
CA LYS A 267 10.37 27.36 -22.83
C LYS A 267 10.40 26.38 -24.01
N ASN A 268 9.65 26.66 -25.09
CA ASN A 268 9.52 25.76 -26.24
C ASN A 268 10.53 26.00 -27.37
N VAL A 269 11.40 27.02 -27.28
CA VAL A 269 12.37 27.34 -28.35
C VAL A 269 13.71 26.61 -28.18
N GLU A 270 14.06 26.14 -26.98
CA GLU A 270 15.40 25.55 -26.73
C GLU A 270 15.50 24.04 -26.98
N LYS A 271 14.39 23.33 -27.23
CA LYS A 271 14.39 21.89 -27.56
C LYS A 271 14.15 21.63 -29.05
N LYS A 272 15.06 22.07 -29.92
CA LYS A 272 15.24 21.48 -31.26
C LYS A 272 16.56 21.93 -31.90
N LYS A 273 17.57 21.07 -31.82
CA LYS A 273 18.50 20.68 -32.91
C LYS A 273 19.65 19.84 -32.34
N VAL A 274 19.48 18.52 -32.34
CA VAL A 274 20.59 17.61 -32.66
C VAL A 274 20.03 16.57 -33.62
N ASN A 275 20.58 16.59 -34.82
CA ASN A 275 20.25 15.73 -35.94
C ASN A 275 21.23 14.54 -35.90
N VAL A 276 20.74 13.31 -35.76
CA VAL A 276 21.57 12.11 -35.96
C VAL A 276 20.86 11.20 -36.95
N ASN A 277 21.54 10.97 -38.07
CA ASN A 277 21.12 10.10 -39.16
C ASN A 277 21.27 8.62 -38.75
N PRO A 278 20.40 7.70 -39.21
CA PRO A 278 20.43 6.30 -38.80
C PRO A 278 21.49 5.52 -39.59
N LYS A 279 22.19 4.60 -38.92
CA LYS A 279 22.90 3.51 -39.58
C LYS A 279 22.34 2.17 -39.09
N GLU A 280 21.98 1.37 -40.09
CA GLU A 280 21.53 -0.02 -40.03
C GLU A 280 22.60 -0.97 -39.48
N THR A 281 22.12 -2.08 -38.90
CA THR A 281 22.66 -3.47 -38.75
C THR A 281 22.28 -3.99 -37.36
N GLU A 282 21.86 -5.23 -37.11
CA GLU A 282 21.65 -6.42 -37.93
C GLU A 282 20.77 -7.38 -37.11
N VAL A 283 19.99 -8.21 -37.79
CA VAL A 283 19.17 -9.29 -37.22
C VAL A 283 20.06 -10.49 -36.98
N ILE A 284 20.08 -11.05 -35.76
CA ILE A 284 20.42 -12.46 -35.53
C ILE A 284 19.39 -13.09 -34.58
N SER A 285 18.81 -14.16 -35.08
CA SER A 285 17.81 -15.04 -34.50
C SER A 285 18.42 -16.22 -33.74
N GLU A 286 17.54 -16.94 -33.01
CA GLU A 286 17.68 -18.30 -32.44
C GLU A 286 18.34 -18.38 -31.04
N SER A 287 17.92 -19.22 -30.08
CA SER A 287 17.03 -20.40 -30.11
C SER A 287 16.42 -20.70 -28.72
N SER A 288 15.17 -21.17 -28.75
CA SER A 288 14.55 -22.19 -27.90
C SER A 288 15.43 -22.90 -26.86
N SER A 289 14.97 -22.91 -25.59
CA SER A 289 15.10 -24.05 -24.68
C SER A 289 13.97 -24.04 -23.64
N ARG A 290 13.04 -24.98 -23.81
CA ARG A 290 12.09 -25.45 -22.79
C ARG A 290 12.88 -26.07 -21.64
N ASN A 291 12.48 -25.83 -20.39
CA ASN A 291 12.46 -26.82 -19.28
C ASN A 291 11.64 -26.20 -18.14
N ARG A 292 10.40 -26.67 -17.97
CA ARG A 292 9.97 -27.69 -17.00
C ARG A 292 10.11 -27.22 -15.55
N ILE A 293 8.93 -26.99 -15.00
CA ILE A 293 8.60 -26.75 -13.59
C ILE A 293 8.93 -28.03 -12.82
N ASP A 294 9.92 -27.97 -11.94
CA ASP A 294 10.09 -28.96 -10.89
C ASP A 294 9.43 -28.44 -9.61
N THR A 295 8.29 -29.05 -9.31
CA THR A 295 7.55 -28.96 -8.07
C THR A 295 8.40 -29.55 -6.95
N VAL A 296 8.91 -28.71 -6.04
CA VAL A 296 9.46 -29.19 -4.76
C VAL A 296 8.30 -29.38 -3.80
N LEU A 297 7.93 -30.66 -3.60
CA LEU A 297 7.15 -31.15 -2.47
C LEU A 297 7.78 -30.66 -1.15
N LEU A 298 6.98 -30.08 -0.26
CA LEU A 298 7.26 -30.16 1.17
C LEU A 298 6.22 -31.07 1.83
N ASP A 299 6.75 -32.24 2.12
CA ASP A 299 6.21 -33.36 2.88
C ASP A 299 5.87 -32.91 4.32
N PHE A 300 4.66 -33.20 4.78
CA PHE A 300 4.33 -33.24 6.21
C PHE A 300 3.90 -34.66 6.55
N GLY A 301 4.90 -35.53 6.74
CA GLY A 301 4.71 -36.86 7.27
C GLY A 301 4.45 -36.86 8.79
N GLY A 302 3.37 -37.55 9.17
CA GLY A 302 3.19 -38.31 10.41
C GLY A 302 2.92 -37.52 11.70
N GLY A 303 1.95 -37.88 12.55
CA GLY A 303 1.10 -39.06 12.63
C GLY A 303 0.50 -39.20 14.04
N GLY A 304 -0.57 -39.99 14.15
CA GLY A 304 -1.15 -40.52 15.40
C GLY A 304 -2.19 -39.60 16.06
N GLY A 305 -3.37 -40.05 16.49
CA GLY A 305 -3.94 -41.39 16.63
C GLY A 305 -5.07 -41.32 17.68
N GLY A 306 -6.09 -42.19 17.56
CA GLY A 306 -7.17 -42.40 18.53
C GLY A 306 -8.35 -41.41 18.39
N GLY A 307 -9.59 -41.80 18.08
CA GLY A 307 -10.31 -43.03 18.40
C GLY A 307 -11.02 -42.86 19.74
N LEU A 308 -12.34 -42.64 19.73
CA LEU A 308 -13.32 -43.32 20.58
C LEU A 308 -14.75 -42.77 20.38
N GLU A 309 -15.65 -43.74 20.40
CA GLU A 309 -17.07 -43.75 20.08
C GLU A 309 -18.00 -43.23 21.19
N SER A 310 -19.30 -43.32 20.87
CA SER A 310 -20.51 -43.38 21.70
C SER A 310 -21.21 -42.04 21.93
N GLY A 311 -22.53 -41.92 21.77
CA GLY A 311 -23.61 -42.89 21.57
C GLY A 311 -24.83 -42.44 22.39
N PHE A 312 -26.03 -42.76 21.90
CA PHE A 312 -27.37 -42.66 22.54
C PHE A 312 -28.03 -41.25 22.57
N SER A 313 -29.08 -41.00 21.77
CA SER A 313 -30.53 -41.37 21.91
C SER A 313 -31.18 -40.62 23.08
N SER A 314 -32.42 -40.14 23.10
CA SER A 314 -33.66 -40.22 22.32
C SER A 314 -34.69 -39.43 23.15
N GLY A 315 -35.73 -38.87 22.55
CA GLY A 315 -36.85 -38.35 23.34
C GLY A 315 -37.77 -37.40 22.58
N THR A 316 -38.81 -37.98 21.99
CA THR A 316 -40.03 -37.33 21.52
C THR A 316 -40.86 -36.83 22.70
N ASP A 317 -41.50 -35.66 22.62
CA ASP A 317 -42.97 -35.62 22.69
C ASP A 317 -43.59 -34.27 22.32
N SER A 318 -44.80 -34.38 21.78
CA SER A 318 -45.69 -33.34 21.23
C SER A 318 -46.43 -32.52 22.29
N GLY A 319 -46.81 -31.29 21.93
CA GLY A 319 -47.81 -30.50 22.67
C GLY A 319 -48.24 -29.23 21.92
N PHE A 320 -49.44 -29.28 21.32
CA PHE A 320 -50.16 -28.14 20.75
C PHE A 320 -50.63 -27.18 21.87
N GLY A 321 -50.58 -25.87 21.61
CA GLY A 321 -51.15 -24.84 22.49
C GLY A 321 -51.21 -23.47 21.82
N SER A 322 -52.42 -23.05 21.48
CA SER A 322 -52.81 -21.75 20.90
C SER A 322 -52.61 -20.56 21.84
N GLY A 323 -52.36 -19.36 21.31
CA GLY A 323 -52.74 -18.11 21.99
C GLY A 323 -51.82 -16.90 21.82
N SER A 324 -52.30 -15.95 21.01
CA SER A 324 -52.29 -14.49 21.25
C SER A 324 -51.01 -13.71 21.56
N ARG A 325 -50.71 -12.80 20.62
CA ARG A 325 -50.13 -11.45 20.76
C ARG A 325 -49.56 -11.07 22.14
N ASP A 326 -48.25 -10.79 22.17
CA ASP A 326 -47.73 -9.65 22.91
C ASP A 326 -46.52 -9.02 22.21
N ARG A 327 -46.64 -7.71 21.95
CA ARG A 327 -45.54 -6.81 21.60
C ARG A 327 -44.73 -6.57 22.86
N GLN A 328 -43.45 -6.89 22.88
CA GLN A 328 -42.50 -6.20 23.76
C GLN A 328 -41.05 -6.29 23.25
N ASN A 329 -40.51 -5.11 22.92
CA ASN A 329 -39.12 -4.68 23.03
C ASN A 329 -37.98 -5.71 22.86
N SER A 330 -37.55 -5.91 21.60
CA SER A 330 -36.19 -6.36 21.31
C SER A 330 -35.19 -5.23 21.60
N ARG A 331 -34.65 -5.19 22.83
CA ARG A 331 -33.35 -4.57 23.10
C ARG A 331 -32.32 -5.22 22.17
N ARG A 332 -31.70 -4.43 21.28
CA ARG A 332 -30.54 -4.86 20.50
C ARG A 332 -29.42 -5.24 21.46
N GLU A 333 -29.27 -6.52 21.76
CA GLU A 333 -28.05 -7.05 22.37
C GLU A 333 -26.87 -6.74 21.44
N LYS A 334 -25.92 -5.95 21.95
CA LYS A 334 -24.61 -5.80 21.32
C LYS A 334 -23.90 -7.15 21.42
N LYS A 335 -23.87 -7.89 20.32
CA LYS A 335 -23.09 -9.13 20.21
C LYS A 335 -21.60 -8.78 20.28
N GLU A 336 -20.98 -8.91 21.45
CA GLU A 336 -19.52 -8.85 21.61
C GLU A 336 -18.89 -9.99 20.80
N ARG A 337 -18.00 -9.67 19.86
CA ARG A 337 -17.28 -10.66 19.03
C ARG A 337 -15.84 -10.81 19.55
N LYS A 338 -15.40 -12.02 19.84
CA LYS A 338 -14.06 -12.29 20.39
C LYS A 338 -13.09 -12.65 19.27
N CYS A 339 -12.05 -11.85 19.06
CA CYS A 339 -10.95 -12.14 18.13
C CYS A 339 -9.60 -12.07 18.85
N GLN A 340 -8.69 -12.98 18.53
CA GLN A 340 -7.30 -13.02 19.01
C GLN A 340 -6.37 -12.55 17.90
N ILE A 341 -5.52 -11.56 18.19
CA ILE A 341 -4.56 -11.03 17.22
C ILE A 341 -3.40 -12.03 17.10
N LEU A 342 -3.14 -12.46 15.87
CA LEU A 342 -1.95 -13.20 15.51
C LEU A 342 -0.87 -12.16 15.18
N PRO A 343 0.20 -12.06 15.98
CA PRO A 343 1.29 -11.15 15.67
C PRO A 343 1.94 -11.56 14.34
N CYS A 344 2.30 -10.57 13.51
CA CYS A 344 3.25 -10.81 12.43
C CYS A 344 4.58 -11.25 13.07
N LEU A 345 4.87 -12.54 13.07
CA LEU A 345 6.15 -13.08 13.54
C LEU A 345 7.28 -12.41 12.72
N PRO A 346 8.37 -12.01 13.39
CA PRO A 346 9.29 -13.00 13.93
C PRO A 346 9.41 -12.89 15.44
N LYS A 347 8.96 -13.93 16.16
CA LYS A 347 9.61 -14.25 17.43
C LYS A 347 10.95 -14.89 17.12
N CYS A 348 11.93 -14.10 16.66
CA CYS A 348 13.31 -14.41 16.96
C CYS A 348 13.51 -14.07 18.44
N ARG A 349 13.07 -14.97 19.33
CA ARG A 349 13.81 -15.15 20.56
C ARG A 349 15.13 -15.78 20.10
N VAL A 350 16.17 -14.96 20.00
CA VAL A 350 17.54 -15.45 20.01
C VAL A 350 17.69 -16.17 21.35
N THR A 351 17.35 -17.46 21.36
CA THR A 351 17.70 -18.34 22.46
C THR A 351 19.11 -18.81 22.18
N PHE A 352 19.94 -18.72 23.21
CA PHE A 352 21.33 -19.15 23.29
C PHE A 352 21.65 -20.55 22.70
N GLY A 353 20.66 -21.33 22.27
CA GLY A 353 20.82 -22.68 21.69
C GLY A 353 21.35 -22.72 20.25
N VAL A 354 21.16 -21.68 19.43
CA VAL A 354 21.65 -21.71 18.03
C VAL A 354 23.18 -21.57 17.97
N PHE A 355 23.77 -20.82 18.92
CA PHE A 355 25.22 -20.71 19.06
C PHE A 355 25.87 -22.03 19.53
N LEU A 356 25.24 -22.77 20.45
CA LEU A 356 25.74 -24.10 20.84
C LEU A 356 25.61 -25.11 19.69
N CYS A 357 24.53 -25.04 18.91
CA CYS A 357 24.34 -25.97 17.78
C CYS A 357 25.36 -25.72 16.67
N TRP A 358 25.67 -24.45 16.35
CA TRP A 358 26.73 -24.10 15.40
C TRP A 358 28.13 -24.47 15.92
N MET A 359 28.42 -24.28 17.21
CA MET A 359 29.69 -24.71 17.80
C MET A 359 29.86 -26.24 17.79
N CYS A 360 28.78 -27.00 18.03
CA CYS A 360 28.81 -28.46 17.91
C CYS A 360 29.02 -28.92 16.46
N VAL A 361 28.41 -28.27 15.47
CA VAL A 361 28.62 -28.59 14.05
C VAL A 361 30.05 -28.26 13.62
N ILE A 362 30.61 -27.13 14.06
CA ILE A 362 32.01 -26.76 13.79
C ILE A 362 32.99 -27.74 14.46
N LEU A 363 32.71 -28.18 15.69
CA LEU A 363 33.54 -29.18 16.40
C LEU A 363 33.47 -30.55 15.73
N VAL A 364 32.30 -31.00 15.25
CA VAL A 364 32.16 -32.26 14.52
C VAL A 364 32.90 -32.20 13.19
N ILE A 365 32.80 -31.09 12.45
CA ILE A 365 33.54 -30.88 11.21
C ILE A 365 35.06 -30.86 11.49
N ALA A 366 35.52 -30.16 12.53
CA ALA A 366 36.93 -30.13 12.91
C ALA A 366 37.47 -31.52 13.30
N CYS A 367 36.69 -32.33 14.05
CA CYS A 367 37.05 -33.71 14.39
C CYS A 367 37.11 -34.63 13.16
N VAL A 368 36.20 -34.46 12.20
CA VAL A 368 36.23 -35.22 10.93
C VAL A 368 37.48 -34.84 10.12
N PHE A 369 37.81 -33.55 10.02
CA PHE A 369 39.01 -33.11 9.30
C PHE A 369 40.31 -33.53 9.99
N LEU A 370 40.39 -33.50 11.33
CA LEU A 370 41.54 -34.06 12.06
C LEU A 370 41.65 -35.58 11.86
N GLY A 371 40.53 -36.31 11.87
CA GLY A 371 40.49 -37.75 11.61
C GLY A 371 41.00 -38.10 10.21
N PHE A 372 40.59 -37.33 9.18
CA PHE A 372 41.11 -37.48 7.82
C PHE A 372 42.60 -37.12 7.72
N PHE A 373 43.07 -36.12 8.46
CA PHE A 373 44.48 -35.72 8.44
C PHE A 373 45.39 -36.77 9.10
N VAL A 374 44.96 -37.34 10.24
CA VAL A 374 45.67 -38.43 10.93
C VAL A 374 45.64 -39.73 10.11
N ALA A 375 44.52 -40.06 9.46
CA ALA A 375 44.42 -41.22 8.57
C ALA A 375 45.29 -41.09 7.31
N LYS A 376 45.55 -39.87 6.84
CA LYS A 376 46.42 -39.60 5.68
C LYS A 376 47.92 -39.59 6.05
N LEU A 377 48.25 -39.30 7.31
CA LEU A 377 49.62 -39.41 7.85
C LEU A 377 49.99 -40.85 8.22
N GLY A 378 49.02 -41.67 8.67
CA GLY A 378 49.24 -43.09 8.98
C GLY A 378 49.39 -44.03 7.78
N LYS A 379 49.22 -43.54 6.55
CA LYS A 379 49.43 -44.31 5.29
C LYS A 379 50.75 -43.98 4.59
N LYS A 380 51.67 -43.29 5.26
CA LYS A 380 52.99 -42.90 4.75
C LYS A 380 54.17 -43.41 5.59
N GLN A 381 53.98 -44.48 6.37
CA GLN A 381 55.06 -45.27 6.95
C GLN A 381 55.03 -46.68 6.38
#